data_AF-A0A7D7PHZ2-F1
#
_entry.id   AF-A0A7D7PHZ2-F1
#
_cell.length_a   1.000
_cell.length_b   1.000
_cell.length_c   1.000
_cell.angle_alpha   90.00
_cell.angle_beta   90.00
_cell.angle_gamma   90.00
#
_symmetry.space_group_name_H-M   'P 1'
#
loop_
_entity.id
_entity.type
_entity.pdbx_description
1 polymer ?
#
loop_
_entity_poly.entity_id
_entity_poly.type
_entity_poly.pdbx_seq_one_letter_code
_entity_poly.pdbx_strand_id
1 'polypeptide(L)' 'MDDETLAARPVPAPDLSHNHHGSGRELFGLFRAHVSSAEQGASPLLPN' A
#
# COMPACT_ATOMS: atom_id res chain seq x y z
N MET A 1 -14.63 -19.52 8.07
CA MET A 1 -13.83 -19.64 6.84
C MET A 1 -12.50 -20.20 7.26
N ASP A 2 -12.11 -21.33 6.67
CA ASP A 2 -10.84 -22.01 6.89
C ASP A 2 -9.72 -21.41 6.01
N ASP A 3 -8.47 -21.65 6.40
CA ASP A 3 -7.29 -21.11 5.74
C ASP A 3 -7.19 -21.56 4.27
N GLU A 4 -7.60 -22.79 3.97
CA GLU A 4 -7.66 -23.35 2.63
C GLU A 4 -8.59 -22.54 1.73
N THR A 5 -9.81 -22.25 2.21
CA THR A 5 -10.78 -21.42 1.51
C THR A 5 -10.27 -19.99 1.32
N LEU A 6 -9.50 -19.44 2.28
CA LEU A 6 -8.96 -18.08 2.19
C LEU A 6 -7.83 -17.98 1.16
N ALA A 7 -6.93 -18.97 1.17
CA ALA A 7 -5.83 -19.08 0.23
C ALA A 7 -6.31 -19.29 -1.22
N ALA A 8 -7.43 -19.99 -1.42
CA ALA A 8 -8.00 -20.26 -2.74
C ALA A 8 -8.64 -19.02 -3.42
N ARG A 9 -8.84 -17.92 -2.68
CA ARG A 9 -9.49 -16.72 -3.22
C ARG A 9 -8.55 -15.99 -4.18
N PRO A 10 -8.97 -15.66 -5.41
CA PRO A 10 -8.15 -14.87 -6.32
C PRO A 10 -7.89 -13.47 -5.75
N VAL A 11 -6.63 -13.04 -5.79
CA VAL A 11 -6.24 -11.68 -5.40
C VAL A 11 -6.38 -10.77 -6.63
N PRO A 12 -7.25 -9.75 -6.58
CA PRO A 12 -7.35 -8.79 -7.67
C PRO A 12 -6.08 -7.93 -7.74
N ALA A 13 -5.62 -7.64 -8.97
CA ALA A 13 -4.53 -6.72 -9.24
C ALA A 13 -5.09 -5.44 -9.88
N PRO A 14 -5.68 -4.51 -9.10
CA PRO A 14 -6.22 -3.28 -9.64
C PRO A 14 -5.12 -2.38 -10.20
N ASP A 15 -5.41 -1.65 -11.28
CA ASP A 15 -4.54 -0.58 -11.75
C ASP A 15 -4.64 0.64 -10.81
N LEU A 16 -3.51 1.01 -10.22
CA LEU A 16 -3.38 2.14 -9.29
C LEU A 16 -2.67 3.34 -9.93
N SER A 17 -2.33 3.29 -11.21
CA SER A 17 -1.54 4.32 -11.92
C SER A 17 -2.11 5.73 -11.77
N HIS A 18 -3.44 5.87 -11.76
CA HIS A 18 -4.15 7.14 -11.57
C HIS A 18 -3.89 7.79 -10.20
N ASN A 19 -3.53 7.02 -9.18
CA ASN A 19 -3.25 7.54 -7.83
C ASN A 19 -1.82 8.11 -7.70
N HIS A 20 -0.97 7.92 -8.70
CA HIS A 20 0.44 8.31 -8.64
C HIS A 20 0.68 9.76 -9.09
N HIS A 21 -0.25 10.34 -9.85
CA HIS A 21 -0.13 11.66 -10.47
C HIS A 21 -1.37 12.54 -10.23
N GLY A 22 -1.25 13.83 -10.53
CA GLY A 22 -2.27 14.85 -10.30
C GLY A 22 -2.26 15.41 -8.88
N SER A 23 -2.68 16.67 -8.74
CA SER A 23 -2.80 17.38 -7.46
C SER A 23 -1.54 17.31 -6.58
N GLY A 24 -0.34 17.23 -7.17
CA GLY A 24 0.94 17.17 -6.45
C GLY A 24 1.26 15.81 -5.83
N ARG A 25 0.52 14.74 -6.15
CA ARG A 25 0.76 13.39 -5.62
C ARG A 25 2.12 12.83 -6.02
N GLU A 26 2.70 13.30 -7.11
CA GLU A 26 4.01 12.89 -7.62
C GLU A 26 5.11 13.15 -6.58
N LEU A 27 4.96 14.20 -5.78
CA LEU A 27 5.92 14.58 -4.72
C LEU A 27 5.99 13.55 -3.57
N PHE A 28 4.98 12.69 -3.44
CA PHE A 28 4.82 11.76 -2.32
C PHE A 28 5.06 10.29 -2.71
N GLY A 29 5.70 10.04 -3.85
CA GLY A 29 6.00 8.67 -4.30
C GLY A 29 6.80 7.86 -3.28
N LEU A 30 7.87 8.46 -2.73
CA LEU A 30 8.71 7.80 -1.72
C LEU A 30 7.96 7.50 -0.42
N PHE A 31 7.09 8.41 0.03
CA PHE A 31 6.23 8.19 1.19
C PHE A 31 5.37 6.94 0.98
N ARG A 32 4.63 6.86 -0.14
CA ARG A 32 3.70 5.74 -0.39
C ARG A 32 4.39 4.38 -0.50
N ALA A 33 5.64 4.37 -0.97
CA ALA A 33 6.43 3.15 -1.09
C ALA A 33 6.98 2.65 0.26
N HIS A 34 7.09 3.51 1.28
CA HIS A 34 7.80 3.19 2.53
C HIS A 34 7.01 3.45 3.82
N VAL A 35 5.76 3.90 3.71
CA VAL A 35 4.91 4.16 4.87
C VAL A 35 4.72 2.88 5.71
N SER A 36 4.92 2.99 7.02
CA SER A 36 4.73 1.88 7.95
C SER A 36 3.24 1.52 8.10
N SER A 37 2.95 0.39 8.77
CA SER A 37 1.57 0.02 9.06
C SER A 37 0.87 1.07 9.95
N ALA A 38 -0.46 1.07 9.94
CA ALA A 38 -1.24 1.95 10.81
C ALA A 38 -0.93 1.71 12.30
N GLU A 39 -0.71 0.45 12.70
CA GLU A 39 -0.30 0.07 14.06
C GLU A 39 1.08 0.62 14.45
N GLN A 40 1.90 0.98 13.46
CA GLN A 40 3.20 1.63 13.61
C GLN A 40 3.13 3.15 13.31
N GLY A 41 1.94 3.72 13.29
CA GLY A 41 1.70 5.16 13.14
C GLY A 41 1.75 5.69 11.71
N ALA A 42 1.75 4.83 10.68
CA ALA A 42 1.83 5.24 9.27
C ALA A 42 2.99 6.23 9.00
N SER A 43 4.14 5.94 9.58
CA SER A 43 5.32 6.79 9.52
C SER A 43 6.09 6.54 8.23
N PRO A 44 6.60 7.58 7.54
CA PRO A 44 7.52 7.42 6.42
C PRO A 44 8.96 7.19 6.84
N LEU A 45 9.24 7.21 8.15
CA LEU A 45 10.59 6.98 8.66
C LEU A 45 10.90 5.49 8.55
N LEU A 46 12.00 5.18 7.86
CA LEU A 46 12.49 3.80 7.75
C LEU A 46 12.83 3.28 9.15
N PRO A 47 12.36 2.07 9.52
CA PRO A 47 12.79 1.45 10.76
C PRO A 47 14.31 1.23 10.73
N ASN A 48 14.96 1.44 11.88
CA ASN A 48 16.38 1.16 12.08
C ASN A 48 16.71 -0.32 11.89
#